data_AF-A0A7S0FPX4-F1
#
_entry.id   AF-A0A7S0FPX4-F1
#
_cell.length_a   1.000
_cell.length_b   1.000
_cell.length_c   1.000
_cell.angle_alpha   90.00
_cell.angle_beta   90.00
_cell.angle_gamma   90.00
#
_symmetry.space_group_name_H-M   'P 1'
#
loop_
_entity.id
_entity.type
_entity.pdbx_description
1 polymer ?
#
loop_
_entity_poly.entity_id
_entity_poly.type
_entity_poly.pdbx_seq_one_letter_code
_entity_poly.pdbx_strand_id
1 'polypeptide(L)'
;MGKEAEARESYEKVFPLLDDEPRCARVDWERHSLYVNIGNTYSRSGDLDSAMAEYEKAEKLGNDHLKEEGGSEKDGKGMVACCKRARAFALKRAGNDDEAKKILKEVVEQQIKDNMEAADAAKKAKEEAAEKAKEAAESK
;
A
#
# COMPACT_ATOMS: atom_id res chain seq x y z
N MET A 1 8.57 -10.43 23.69
CA MET A 1 7.76 -11.01 22.58
C MET A 1 6.72 -11.92 23.23
N GLY A 2 5.45 -11.91 22.81
CA GLY A 2 4.44 -12.82 23.38
C GLY A 2 3.02 -12.29 23.58
N LYS A 3 2.74 -11.02 23.27
CA LYS A 3 1.39 -10.43 23.37
C LYS A 3 0.70 -10.29 22.01
N GLU A 4 1.01 -11.17 21.07
CA GLU A 4 0.49 -11.09 19.69
C GLU A 4 -1.03 -11.32 19.65
N ALA A 5 -1.57 -12.16 20.53
CA ALA A 5 -3.01 -12.36 20.65
C ALA A 5 -3.74 -11.11 21.19
N GLU A 6 -3.24 -10.53 22.28
CA GLU A 6 -3.79 -9.28 22.84
C GLU A 6 -3.72 -8.12 21.82
N ALA A 7 -2.63 -8.06 21.05
CA ALA A 7 -2.46 -7.06 19.99
C ALA A 7 -3.51 -7.25 18.87
N ARG A 8 -3.75 -8.49 18.42
CA ARG A 8 -4.78 -8.80 17.42
C ARG A 8 -6.16 -8.38 17.88
N GLU A 9 -6.54 -8.76 19.10
CA GLU A 9 -7.82 -8.39 19.68
C GLU A 9 -8.00 -6.86 19.71
N SER A 10 -6.92 -6.14 20.02
CA SER A 10 -6.93 -4.67 20.03
C SER A 10 -7.13 -4.08 18.62
N TYR A 11 -6.49 -4.65 17.59
CA TYR A 11 -6.68 -4.23 16.20
C TYR A 11 -8.09 -4.56 15.69
N GLU A 12 -8.63 -5.73 16.03
CA GLU A 12 -9.96 -6.16 15.61
C GLU A 12 -11.06 -5.24 16.14
N LYS A 13 -10.89 -4.72 17.36
CA LYS A 13 -11.81 -3.73 17.96
C LYS A 13 -11.85 -2.39 17.22
N VAL A 14 -10.87 -2.10 16.35
CA VAL A 14 -10.87 -0.88 15.54
C VAL A 14 -11.77 -1.01 14.32
N PHE A 15 -11.98 -2.22 13.76
CA PHE A 15 -12.81 -2.38 12.56
C PHE A 15 -14.23 -1.82 12.71
N PRO A 16 -14.99 -2.12 13.80
CA PRO A 16 -16.32 -1.58 13.98
C PRO A 16 -16.36 -0.05 14.09
N LEU A 17 -15.27 0.58 14.51
CA LEU A 17 -15.17 2.05 14.59
C LEU A 17 -15.02 2.69 13.21
N LEU A 18 -14.57 1.91 12.22
CA LEU A 18 -14.37 2.36 10.87
C LEU A 18 -15.53 1.94 9.96
N ASP A 19 -16.34 0.95 10.31
CA ASP A 19 -17.34 0.34 9.40
C ASP A 19 -18.25 1.33 8.70
N ASP A 20 -18.78 2.34 9.41
CA ASP A 20 -19.65 3.36 8.86
C ASP A 20 -18.90 4.56 8.23
N GLU A 21 -17.57 4.61 8.36
CA GLU A 21 -16.76 5.70 7.81
C GLU A 21 -16.63 5.55 6.28
N PRO A 22 -16.95 6.62 5.52
CA PRO A 22 -16.83 6.59 4.07
C PRO A 22 -15.38 6.40 3.64
N ARG A 23 -15.19 5.77 2.47
CA ARG A 23 -13.86 5.59 1.89
C ARG A 23 -13.21 6.95 1.63
N CYS A 24 -11.97 7.06 2.07
CA CYS A 24 -11.06 8.14 1.74
C CYS A 24 -9.64 7.64 2.00
N ALA A 25 -8.62 8.31 1.44
CA ALA A 25 -7.23 7.91 1.62
C ALA A 25 -6.88 7.63 3.09
N ARG A 26 -7.27 8.51 4.03
CA ARG A 26 -6.99 8.32 5.47
C ARG A 26 -7.60 7.03 6.03
N VAL A 27 -8.91 6.84 5.85
CA VAL A 27 -9.64 5.69 6.42
C VAL A 27 -9.21 4.39 5.75
N ASP A 28 -8.98 4.40 4.44
CA ASP A 28 -8.49 3.23 3.71
C ASP A 28 -7.08 2.83 4.16
N TRP A 29 -6.19 3.79 4.42
CA TRP A 29 -4.88 3.53 5.03
C TRP A 29 -4.99 2.95 6.44
N GLU A 30 -5.95 3.40 7.24
CA GLU A 30 -6.21 2.83 8.57
C GLU A 30 -6.68 1.37 8.46
N ARG A 31 -7.71 1.08 7.66
CA ARG A 31 -8.20 -0.30 7.42
C ARG A 31 -7.09 -1.21 6.87
N HIS A 32 -6.32 -0.72 5.90
CA HIS A 32 -5.18 -1.45 5.34
C HIS A 32 -4.11 -1.76 6.40
N SER A 33 -3.77 -0.78 7.22
CA SER A 33 -2.74 -0.95 8.26
C SER A 33 -3.18 -1.93 9.34
N LEU A 34 -4.49 -2.01 9.66
CA LEU A 34 -5.02 -3.03 10.56
C LEU A 34 -4.75 -4.44 10.04
N TYR A 35 -5.09 -4.72 8.78
CA TYR A 35 -4.81 -6.01 8.16
C TYR A 35 -3.31 -6.34 8.13
N VAL A 36 -2.45 -5.39 7.77
CA VAL A 36 -0.99 -5.59 7.82
C VAL A 36 -0.51 -5.89 9.24
N ASN A 37 -1.04 -5.19 10.24
CA ASN A 37 -0.65 -5.38 11.64
C ASN A 37 -1.11 -6.72 12.19
N ILE A 38 -2.33 -7.16 11.87
CA ILE A 38 -2.83 -8.49 12.21
C ILE A 38 -1.98 -9.55 11.49
N GLY A 39 -1.69 -9.39 10.19
CA GLY A 39 -0.79 -10.30 9.47
C GLY A 39 0.60 -10.39 10.11
N ASN A 40 1.16 -9.26 10.54
CA ASN A 40 2.44 -9.21 11.24
C ASN A 40 2.40 -9.96 12.58
N THR A 41 1.30 -9.89 13.33
CA THR A 41 1.15 -10.64 14.59
C THR A 41 1.11 -12.14 14.34
N TYR A 42 0.34 -12.62 13.35
CA TYR A 42 0.34 -14.02 12.93
C TYR A 42 1.72 -14.50 12.50
N SER A 43 2.42 -13.69 11.69
CA SER A 43 3.79 -13.99 11.25
C SER A 43 4.77 -14.12 12.43
N ARG A 44 4.66 -13.24 13.44
CA ARG A 44 5.49 -13.32 14.66
C ARG A 44 5.16 -14.53 15.52
N SER A 45 3.93 -15.04 15.45
CA SER A 45 3.51 -16.28 16.09
C SER A 45 3.85 -17.55 15.29
N GLY A 46 4.42 -17.41 14.09
CA GLY A 46 4.77 -18.53 13.21
C GLY A 46 3.60 -19.08 12.38
N ASP A 47 2.44 -18.46 12.46
CA ASP A 47 1.27 -18.80 11.64
C ASP A 47 1.36 -18.04 10.31
N LEU A 48 2.08 -18.63 9.36
CA LEU A 48 2.28 -18.02 8.05
C LEU A 48 0.97 -17.97 7.26
N ASP A 49 0.14 -19.01 7.32
CA ASP A 49 -1.08 -19.08 6.51
C ASP A 49 -2.06 -17.98 6.87
N SER A 50 -2.29 -17.75 8.17
CA SER A 50 -3.13 -16.64 8.62
C SER A 50 -2.49 -15.29 8.31
N ALA A 51 -1.16 -15.16 8.42
CA ALA A 51 -0.48 -13.92 8.03
C ALA A 51 -0.72 -13.57 6.56
N MET A 52 -0.62 -14.57 5.67
CA MET A 52 -0.83 -14.43 4.24
C MET A 52 -2.27 -14.03 3.91
N ALA A 53 -3.26 -14.60 4.60
CA ALA A 53 -4.66 -14.24 4.43
C ALA A 53 -4.94 -12.77 4.78
N GLU A 54 -4.34 -12.25 5.86
CA GLU A 54 -4.50 -10.83 6.22
C GLU A 54 -3.77 -9.91 5.24
N TYR A 55 -2.59 -10.30 4.77
CA TYR A 55 -1.90 -9.54 3.72
C TYR A 55 -2.71 -9.51 2.41
N GLU A 56 -3.39 -10.59 2.04
CA GLU A 56 -4.27 -10.61 0.86
C GLU A 56 -5.42 -9.60 0.99
N LYS A 57 -6.03 -9.48 2.18
CA LYS A 57 -7.06 -8.46 2.44
C LYS A 57 -6.50 -7.04 2.32
N ALA A 58 -5.30 -6.79 2.85
CA ALA A 58 -4.63 -5.50 2.71
C ALA A 58 -4.31 -5.17 1.25
N GLU A 59 -3.79 -6.13 0.49
CA GLU A 59 -3.49 -5.95 -0.93
C GLU A 59 -4.76 -5.69 -1.75
N LYS A 60 -5.86 -6.39 -1.43
CA LYS A 60 -7.18 -6.13 -2.04
C LYS A 60 -7.65 -4.70 -1.78
N LEU A 61 -7.55 -4.21 -0.54
CA LEU A 61 -7.90 -2.81 -0.24
C LEU A 61 -7.09 -1.81 -1.07
N GLY A 62 -5.78 -2.04 -1.21
CA GLY A 62 -4.93 -1.21 -2.06
C GLY A 62 -5.35 -1.23 -3.53
N ASN A 63 -5.69 -2.41 -4.07
CA ASN A 63 -6.17 -2.56 -5.43
C ASN A 63 -7.55 -1.93 -5.66
N ASP A 64 -8.45 -2.01 -4.67
CA ASP A 64 -9.75 -1.35 -4.73
C ASP A 64 -9.56 0.17 -4.69
N HIS A 65 -8.63 0.67 -3.87
CA HIS A 65 -8.31 2.10 -3.80
C HIS A 65 -7.76 2.69 -5.12
N LEU A 66 -7.24 1.84 -6.04
CA LEU A 66 -6.82 2.28 -7.38
C LEU A 66 -8.00 2.56 -8.32
N LYS A 67 -9.16 1.93 -8.09
CA LYS A 67 -10.27 1.89 -9.06
C LYS A 67 -11.49 2.69 -8.63
N GLU A 68 -11.60 2.96 -7.33
CA GLU A 68 -12.82 3.48 -6.72
C GLU A 68 -12.84 5.01 -6.59
N GLU A 69 -14.05 5.56 -6.53
CA GLU A 69 -14.28 6.99 -6.32
C GLU A 69 -13.77 7.43 -4.92
N GLY A 70 -12.97 8.50 -4.87
CA GLY A 70 -12.31 8.95 -3.65
C GLY A 70 -10.95 8.28 -3.35
N GLY A 71 -10.55 7.31 -4.19
CA GLY A 71 -9.22 6.72 -4.19
C GLY A 71 -8.19 7.54 -4.97
N SER A 72 -6.91 7.29 -4.73
CA SER A 72 -5.81 7.84 -5.54
C SER A 72 -4.87 6.74 -6.03
N GLU A 73 -4.39 6.87 -7.27
CA GLU A 73 -3.42 5.93 -7.86
C GLU A 73 -2.16 5.82 -6.99
N LYS A 74 -1.70 6.96 -6.45
CA LYS A 74 -0.52 7.05 -5.60
C LYS A 74 -0.72 6.27 -4.30
N ASP A 75 -1.85 6.47 -3.62
CA ASP A 75 -2.14 5.80 -2.35
C ASP A 75 -2.35 4.31 -2.57
N GLY A 76 -3.12 3.91 -3.58
CA GLY A 76 -3.37 2.50 -3.88
C GLY A 76 -2.09 1.73 -4.20
N LYS A 77 -1.21 2.30 -5.05
CA LYS A 77 0.13 1.73 -5.32
C LYS A 77 0.96 1.64 -4.04
N GLY A 78 0.92 2.67 -3.20
CA GLY A 78 1.62 2.71 -1.91
C GLY A 78 1.13 1.61 -0.95
N MET A 79 -0.17 1.38 -0.87
CA MET A 79 -0.79 0.34 -0.06
C MET A 79 -0.36 -1.05 -0.54
N VAL A 80 -0.49 -1.33 -1.85
CA VAL A 80 -0.05 -2.60 -2.44
C VAL A 80 1.44 -2.86 -2.18
N ALA A 81 2.31 -1.86 -2.38
CA ALA A 81 3.73 -1.97 -2.10
C ALA A 81 4.06 -2.15 -0.60
N CYS A 82 3.28 -1.54 0.30
CA CYS A 82 3.41 -1.74 1.75
C CYS A 82 3.11 -3.20 2.12
N CYS A 83 1.98 -3.73 1.66
CA CYS A 83 1.58 -5.10 1.94
C CYS A 83 2.58 -6.13 1.38
N LYS A 84 2.99 -6.00 0.11
CA LYS A 84 3.97 -6.91 -0.51
C LYS A 84 5.28 -6.99 0.26
N ARG A 85 5.77 -5.86 0.80
CA ARG A 85 6.94 -5.84 1.68
C ARG A 85 6.69 -6.60 2.99
N ALA A 86 5.55 -6.40 3.64
CA ALA A 86 5.20 -7.13 4.86
C ALA A 86 5.13 -8.65 4.61
N ARG A 87 4.49 -9.07 3.52
CA ARG A 87 4.45 -10.46 3.05
C ARG A 87 5.85 -11.04 2.83
N ALA A 88 6.73 -10.32 2.16
CA ALA A 88 8.11 -10.76 1.96
C ALA A 88 8.85 -10.96 3.29
N PHE A 89 8.66 -10.08 4.27
CA PHE A 89 9.28 -10.26 5.59
C PHE A 89 8.69 -11.45 6.35
N ALA A 90 7.39 -11.72 6.20
CA ALA A 90 6.77 -12.90 6.80
C ALA A 90 7.29 -14.21 6.18
N LEU A 91 7.42 -14.25 4.85
CA LEU A 91 8.01 -15.38 4.12
C LEU A 91 9.46 -15.63 4.53
N LYS A 92 10.27 -14.57 4.61
CA LYS A 92 11.64 -14.64 5.11
C LYS A 92 11.70 -15.21 6.53
N ARG A 93 10.81 -14.76 7.42
CA ARG A 93 10.75 -15.27 8.81
C ARG A 93 10.39 -16.75 8.86
N ALA A 94 9.56 -17.22 7.94
CA ALA A 94 9.20 -18.64 7.80
C ALA A 94 10.27 -19.49 7.07
N GLY A 95 11.41 -18.89 6.69
CA GLY A 95 12.50 -19.58 5.99
C GLY A 95 12.31 -19.67 4.46
N ASN A 96 11.29 -19.02 3.90
CA ASN A 96 11.03 -18.98 2.46
C ASN A 96 11.72 -17.76 1.81
N ASP A 97 13.05 -17.77 1.83
CA ASP A 97 13.88 -16.63 1.43
C ASP A 97 13.80 -16.30 -0.06
N ASP A 98 13.62 -17.30 -0.92
CA ASP A 98 13.61 -17.10 -2.37
C ASP A 98 12.32 -16.40 -2.83
N GLU A 99 11.17 -16.81 -2.30
CA GLU A 99 9.90 -16.14 -2.57
C GLU A 99 9.89 -14.72 -1.98
N ALA A 100 10.47 -14.54 -0.80
CA ALA A 100 10.62 -13.22 -0.18
C ALA A 100 11.45 -12.27 -1.06
N LYS A 101 12.59 -12.72 -1.59
CA LYS A 101 13.45 -11.94 -2.49
C LYS A 101 12.75 -11.61 -3.79
N LYS A 102 11.99 -12.56 -4.36
CA LYS A 102 11.23 -12.34 -5.60
C LYS A 102 10.20 -11.21 -5.42
N ILE A 103 9.41 -11.27 -4.34
CA ILE A 103 8.42 -10.22 -4.04
C ILE A 103 9.11 -8.87 -3.82
N LEU A 104 10.22 -8.82 -3.09
CA LEU A 104 10.96 -7.56 -2.89
C LEU A 104 11.52 -7.01 -4.20
N LYS A 105 12.00 -7.88 -5.10
CA LYS A 105 12.46 -7.48 -6.42
C LYS A 105 11.32 -6.85 -7.23
N GLU A 106 10.15 -7.48 -7.26
CA GLU A 106 8.96 -6.94 -7.93
C GLU A 106 8.56 -5.57 -7.37
N VAL A 107 8.58 -5.40 -6.05
CA VAL A 107 8.28 -4.10 -5.41
C VAL A 107 9.29 -3.03 -5.81
N VAL A 108 10.58 -3.36 -5.83
CA VAL A 108 11.64 -2.41 -6.21
C VAL A 108 11.52 -2.02 -7.68
N GLU A 109 11.33 -2.99 -8.58
CA GLU A 109 11.16 -2.75 -10.01
C GLU A 109 9.94 -1.86 -10.28
N GLN A 110 8.81 -2.15 -9.63
CA GLN A 110 7.60 -1.35 -9.77
C GLN A 110 7.79 0.08 -9.24
N GLN A 111 8.43 0.25 -8.07
CA GLN A 111 8.66 1.58 -7.49
C GLN A 111 9.62 2.43 -8.35
N ILE A 112 10.64 1.81 -8.94
CA ILE A 112 11.54 2.51 -9.88
C ILE A 112 10.74 3.00 -11.10
N LYS A 113 9.92 2.12 -11.67
CA LYS A 113 9.06 2.46 -12.81
C LYS A 113 8.11 3.61 -12.47
N ASP A 114 7.38 3.52 -11.35
CA ASP A 114 6.44 4.55 -10.92
C ASP A 114 7.13 5.90 -10.68
N ASN A 115 8.34 5.89 -10.10
CA ASN A 115 9.11 7.12 -9.89
C ASN A 115 9.57 7.76 -11.21
N MET A 116 9.95 6.95 -12.21
CA MET A 116 10.32 7.43 -13.53
C MET A 116 9.11 8.04 -14.26
N GLU A 117 7.97 7.34 -14.26
CA GLU A 117 6.72 7.83 -14.86
C GLU A 117 6.26 9.15 -14.22
N ALA A 118 6.36 9.25 -12.88
CA ALA A 118 6.04 10.49 -12.17
C ALA A 118 6.99 11.64 -12.53
N ALA A 119 8.29 11.37 -12.71
CA ALA A 119 9.26 12.37 -13.13
C ALA A 119 9.00 12.86 -14.57
N ASP A 120 8.68 11.96 -15.48
CA ASP A 120 8.35 12.29 -16.87
C ASP A 120 7.05 13.09 -16.96
N ALA A 121 6.02 12.71 -16.19
CA ALA A 121 4.76 13.46 -16.10
C ALA A 121 4.99 14.87 -15.53
N ALA A 122 5.82 15.01 -14.50
CA ALA A 122 6.15 16.31 -13.91
C ALA A 122 6.95 17.20 -14.89
N LYS A 123 7.80 16.62 -15.73
CA LYS A 123 8.52 17.35 -16.78
C LYS A 123 7.56 17.87 -17.85
N LYS A 124 6.68 17.03 -18.37
CA LYS A 124 5.67 17.41 -19.37
C LYS A 124 4.74 18.51 -18.85
N ALA A 125 4.24 18.38 -17.62
CA ALA A 125 3.38 19.38 -17.00
C ALA A 125 4.08 20.75 -16.87
N LYS A 126 5.40 20.78 -16.59
CA LYS A 126 6.19 22.03 -16.56
C LYS A 126 6.37 22.64 -17.95
N GLU A 127 6.61 21.82 -18.97
CA GLU A 127 6.76 22.27 -20.36
C GLU A 127 5.44 22.87 -20.88
N GLU A 128 4.31 22.18 -20.67
CA GLU A 128 2.97 22.67 -21.04
C GLU A 128 2.59 23.96 -20.29
N ALA A 129 2.92 24.07 -18.99
CA ALA A 129 2.68 25.27 -18.22
C ALA A 129 3.53 26.46 -18.74
N ALA A 130 4.77 26.21 -19.14
CA ALA A 130 5.65 27.23 -19.72
C ALA A 130 5.16 27.67 -21.10
N GLU A 131 4.63 26.77 -21.92
CA GLU A 131 4.06 27.07 -23.23
C GLU A 131 2.79 27.92 -23.10
N LYS A 132 1.83 27.51 -22.26
CA LYS A 132 0.62 28.29 -21.96
C LYS A 132 0.93 29.69 -21.41
N ALA A 133 1.98 29.82 -20.58
CA ALA A 133 2.41 31.11 -20.05
C ALA A 133 2.99 32.03 -21.13
N LYS A 134 3.69 31.48 -22.14
CA LYS A 134 4.19 32.24 -23.29
C LYS A 134 3.04 32.68 -24.19
N GLU A 135 2.13 31.77 -24.53
CA GLU A 135 0.95 32.10 -25.36
C GLU A 135 0.08 33.19 -24.71
N ALA A 136 -0.16 33.12 -23.40
CA ALA A 136 -0.91 34.13 -22.65
C ALA A 136 -0.19 35.48 -22.52
N ALA A 137 1.14 35.51 -22.65
CA ALA A 137 1.93 36.74 -22.66
C ALA A 137 1.97 37.38 -24.07
N GLU A 138 1.89 36.57 -25.12
CA GLU A 138 1.86 37.02 -26.53
C GLU A 138 0.47 37.48 -27.00
N SER A 139 -0.59 37.12 -26.27
CA SER A 139 -1.98 37.51 -26.56
C SER A 139 -2.52 38.66 -25.69
N LYS A 140 -1.63 39.37 -24.96
CA LYS A 140 -1.89 40.64 -24.25
C LYS A 140 -1.20 41.82 -24.92
#